data_AF-A0A914STE0-F1
#
_entry.id   AF-A0A914STE0-F1
#
_cell.length_a   1.000
_cell.length_b   1.000
_cell.length_c   1.000
_cell.angle_alpha   90.00
_cell.angle_beta   90.00
_cell.angle_gamma   90.00
#
_symmetry.space_group_name_H-M   'P 1'
#
loop_
_entity.id
_entity.type
_entity.pdbx_description
1 polymer ?
#
loop_
_entity_poly.entity_id
_entity_poly.type
_entity_poly.pdbx_seq_one_letter_code
_entity_poly.pdbx_strand_id
1 'polypeptide(L)'
;MNKLGPKLAIGEPFYVQTSFWNLGINHEATMAQSMTSIKLEEQINFAGCEAVVSYVKDLEESFPNDNTLPMQQIHDQLFDLQEVVEECPSRKNVAIFTKVMTLMSTIHSTCILACKSGKDRTSMAVTLEEARFIKEHCCIFGDQLTQVLDNIRRNGVRLENCRKNIGKSVYSFSPFQLHFLPKDFCPPSGTYSHNVAS
;
A
#
# COMPACT_ATOMS: atom_id res chain seq x y z
N MET A 1 16.07 8.57 -27.11
CA MET A 1 14.68 9.04 -26.92
C MET A 1 13.63 8.23 -27.67
N ASN A 2 14.00 7.32 -28.58
CA ASN A 2 13.09 6.57 -29.48
C ASN A 2 12.12 5.58 -28.79
N LYS A 3 12.06 5.53 -27.45
CA LYS A 3 11.11 4.71 -26.68
C LYS A 3 10.04 5.53 -25.96
N LEU A 4 10.13 6.87 -26.01
CA LEU A 4 9.12 7.75 -25.42
C LEU A 4 7.87 7.76 -26.30
N GLY A 5 6.70 7.91 -25.67
CA GLY A 5 5.46 8.15 -26.38
C GLY A 5 5.56 9.43 -27.26
N PRO A 6 4.79 9.52 -28.36
CA PRO A 6 4.95 10.55 -29.38
C PRO A 6 4.85 11.98 -28.81
N LYS A 7 3.93 12.21 -27.87
CA LYS A 7 3.77 13.49 -27.17
C LYS A 7 4.98 13.87 -26.31
N LEU A 8 5.48 12.92 -25.51
CA LEU A 8 6.67 13.13 -24.69
C LEU A 8 7.94 13.31 -25.55
N ALA A 9 8.01 12.65 -26.71
CA ALA A 9 9.14 12.75 -27.63
C ALA A 9 9.29 14.17 -28.23
N ILE A 10 8.20 14.93 -28.33
CA ILE A 10 8.22 16.33 -28.81
C ILE A 10 8.25 17.36 -27.67
N GLY A 11 8.39 16.91 -26.41
CA GLY A 11 8.47 17.79 -25.25
C GLY A 11 7.11 18.32 -24.76
N GLU A 12 6.00 17.66 -25.09
CA GLU A 12 4.69 18.00 -24.51
C GLU A 12 4.74 17.75 -22.98
N PRO A 13 4.27 18.72 -22.15
CA PRO A 13 4.26 18.53 -20.71
C PRO A 13 3.28 17.43 -20.30
N PHE A 14 3.54 16.81 -19.15
CA PHE A 14 2.60 15.94 -18.47
C PHE A 14 2.47 16.38 -17.01
N TYR A 15 1.34 16.05 -16.40
CA TYR A 15 1.03 16.42 -15.02
C TYR A 15 0.95 15.16 -14.16
N VAL A 16 1.41 15.27 -12.92
CA VAL A 16 1.31 14.20 -11.94
C VAL A 16 0.09 14.49 -11.06
N GLN A 17 -0.90 13.60 -11.09
CA GLN A 17 -1.99 13.58 -10.13
C GLN A 17 -1.61 12.67 -8.95
N THR A 18 -1.98 13.08 -7.73
CA THR A 18 -1.60 12.39 -6.49
C THR A 18 -2.83 12.12 -5.64
N SER A 19 -2.95 10.90 -5.12
CA SER A 19 -3.87 10.56 -4.03
C SER A 19 -3.08 10.20 -2.77
N PHE A 20 -3.56 10.67 -1.63
CA PHE A 20 -2.93 10.41 -0.34
C PHE A 20 -3.82 9.48 0.48
N TRP A 21 -3.18 8.50 1.11
CA TRP A 21 -3.87 7.48 1.89
C TRP A 21 -3.11 7.28 3.20
N ASN A 22 -3.84 7.11 4.30
CA ASN A 22 -3.26 6.84 5.59
C ASN A 22 -3.94 5.64 6.26
N LEU A 23 -3.13 4.74 6.80
CA LEU A 23 -3.59 3.55 7.51
C LEU A 23 -2.84 3.42 8.84
N GLY A 24 -3.47 3.87 9.92
CA GLY A 24 -2.94 3.71 11.27
C GLY A 24 -2.98 2.25 11.74
N ILE A 25 -1.90 1.49 11.60
CA ILE A 25 -1.84 0.07 12.01
C ILE A 25 -1.26 -0.20 13.41
N ASN A 26 -0.62 0.77 14.06
CA ASN A 26 0.10 0.54 15.33
C ASN A 26 -0.78 0.70 16.58
N HIS A 27 -0.19 0.48 17.76
CA HIS A 27 -0.87 0.67 19.04
C HIS A 27 -1.32 2.12 19.27
N GLU A 28 -0.52 3.12 18.87
CA GLU A 28 -0.90 4.54 18.94
C GLU A 28 -2.18 4.82 18.14
N ALA A 29 -2.34 4.22 16.95
CA ALA A 29 -3.57 4.34 16.18
C ALA A 29 -4.78 3.70 16.89
N THR A 30 -4.61 2.55 17.56
CA THR A 30 -5.68 1.97 18.40
C THR A 30 -6.02 2.87 19.58
N MET A 31 -5.02 3.45 20.25
CA MET A 31 -5.26 4.41 21.33
C MET A 31 -5.94 5.67 20.83
N ALA A 32 -5.56 6.16 19.64
CA ALA A 32 -6.18 7.32 19.04
C ALA A 32 -7.66 7.08 18.73
N GLN A 33 -8.03 5.88 18.28
CA GLN A 33 -9.41 5.47 18.04
C GLN A 33 -10.25 5.42 19.32
N SER A 34 -9.65 5.07 20.46
CA SER A 34 -10.37 4.96 21.74
C SER A 34 -10.38 6.25 22.55
N MET A 35 -9.36 7.10 22.42
CA MET A 35 -9.15 8.27 23.30
C MET A 35 -9.21 9.63 22.57
N THR A 36 -9.11 9.66 21.24
CA THR A 36 -9.03 10.92 20.47
C THR A 36 -9.86 10.84 19.18
N SER A 37 -9.78 11.88 18.34
CA SER A 37 -10.47 11.90 17.05
C SER A 37 -9.57 11.39 15.93
N ILE A 38 -10.09 10.43 15.14
CA ILE A 38 -9.46 9.93 13.90
C ILE A 38 -9.93 10.68 12.64
N LYS A 39 -10.66 11.80 12.80
CA LYS A 39 -11.28 12.55 11.70
C LYS A 39 -10.32 12.97 10.59
N LEU A 40 -9.06 13.27 10.93
CA LEU A 40 -8.08 13.64 9.90
C LEU A 40 -7.71 12.46 9.00
N GLU A 41 -7.56 11.25 9.54
CA GLU A 41 -7.32 10.05 8.72
C GLU A 41 -8.52 9.77 7.81
N GLU A 42 -9.73 9.90 8.34
CA GLU A 42 -10.97 9.75 7.57
C GLU A 42 -11.02 10.76 6.41
N GLN A 43 -10.76 12.05 6.67
CA GLN A 43 -10.73 13.10 5.65
C GLN A 43 -9.66 12.86 4.59
N ILE A 44 -8.47 12.41 4.98
CA ILE A 44 -7.40 12.06 4.03
C ILE A 44 -7.86 10.94 3.11
N ASN A 45 -8.46 9.88 3.66
CA ASN A 45 -8.88 8.73 2.86
C ASN A 45 -10.10 9.05 1.96
N PHE A 46 -11.02 9.91 2.40
CA PHE A 46 -12.08 10.44 1.52
C PHE A 46 -11.51 11.26 0.37
N ALA A 47 -10.62 12.23 0.66
CA ALA A 47 -9.98 13.04 -0.38
C ALA A 47 -9.13 12.20 -1.33
N GLY A 48 -8.46 11.16 -0.82
CA GLY A 48 -7.74 10.17 -1.62
C GLY A 48 -8.66 9.42 -2.58
N CYS A 49 -9.83 9.01 -2.11
CA CYS A 49 -10.86 8.35 -2.92
C CYS A 49 -11.38 9.28 -4.03
N GLU A 50 -11.77 10.51 -3.68
CA GLU A 50 -12.23 11.53 -4.64
C GLU A 50 -11.18 11.83 -5.71
N ALA A 51 -9.90 11.92 -5.34
CA ALA A 51 -8.81 12.13 -6.28
C ALA A 51 -8.68 10.97 -7.29
N VAL A 52 -8.86 9.73 -6.84
CA VAL A 52 -8.82 8.56 -7.73
C VAL A 52 -10.06 8.51 -8.65
N VAL A 53 -11.24 8.85 -8.13
CA VAL A 53 -12.46 8.97 -8.96
C VAL A 53 -12.25 10.00 -10.09
N SER A 54 -11.70 11.17 -9.75
CA SER A 54 -11.38 12.21 -10.75
C SER A 54 -10.35 11.71 -11.76
N TYR A 55 -9.29 11.02 -11.31
CA TYR A 55 -8.26 10.47 -12.21
C TYR A 55 -8.85 9.47 -13.21
N VAL A 56 -9.69 8.53 -12.74
CA VAL A 56 -10.29 7.50 -13.61
C VAL A 56 -11.20 8.14 -14.66
N LYS A 57 -11.95 9.18 -14.30
CA LYS A 57 -12.74 9.95 -15.25
C LYS A 57 -11.85 10.64 -16.29
N ASP A 58 -10.81 11.35 -15.85
CA ASP A 58 -9.86 12.02 -16.76
C ASP A 58 -9.16 11.02 -17.69
N LEU A 59 -8.86 9.82 -17.19
CA LEU A 59 -8.24 8.72 -17.94
C LEU A 59 -9.16 8.25 -19.08
N GLU A 60 -10.44 8.02 -18.80
CA GLU A 60 -11.43 7.61 -19.79
C GLU A 60 -11.64 8.69 -20.87
N GLU A 61 -11.75 9.96 -20.45
CA GLU A 61 -11.91 11.09 -21.36
C GLU A 61 -10.68 11.31 -22.25
N SER A 62 -9.48 11.10 -21.70
CA SER A 62 -8.22 11.29 -22.43
C SER A 62 -7.89 10.15 -23.39
N PHE A 63 -8.38 8.94 -23.10
CA PHE A 63 -8.05 7.72 -23.85
C PHE A 63 -9.29 6.86 -24.20
N PRO A 64 -10.32 7.42 -24.87
CA PRO A 64 -11.62 6.77 -25.05
C PRO A 64 -11.61 5.50 -25.92
N ASN A 65 -10.52 5.26 -26.68
CA ASN A 65 -10.38 4.09 -27.56
C ASN A 65 -9.17 3.20 -27.16
N ASP A 66 -8.64 3.38 -25.95
CA ASP A 66 -7.52 2.57 -25.48
C ASP A 66 -8.01 1.22 -24.96
N ASN A 67 -7.93 0.20 -25.82
CA ASN A 67 -8.29 -1.17 -25.48
C ASN A 67 -7.26 -1.88 -24.59
N THR A 68 -6.16 -1.22 -24.20
CA THR A 68 -5.17 -1.80 -23.29
C THR A 68 -5.58 -1.70 -21.83
N LEU A 69 -6.46 -0.75 -21.49
CA LEU A 69 -6.99 -0.58 -20.15
C LEU A 69 -8.27 -1.42 -19.96
N PRO A 70 -8.35 -2.27 -18.91
CA PRO A 70 -9.54 -3.06 -18.63
C PRO A 70 -10.60 -2.19 -17.90
N MET A 71 -11.23 -1.25 -18.61
CA MET A 71 -12.11 -0.23 -18.01
C MET A 71 -13.22 -0.81 -17.12
N GLN A 72 -13.87 -1.91 -17.52
CA GLN A 72 -14.87 -2.55 -16.66
C GLN A 72 -14.29 -2.97 -15.31
N GLN A 73 -13.12 -3.61 -15.32
CA GLN A 73 -12.43 -4.01 -14.09
C GLN A 73 -12.03 -2.79 -13.25
N ILE A 74 -11.60 -1.70 -13.88
CA ILE A 74 -11.26 -0.44 -13.20
C ILE A 74 -12.51 0.12 -12.49
N HIS A 75 -13.67 0.15 -13.15
CA HIS A 75 -14.91 0.63 -12.53
C HIS A 75 -15.37 -0.27 -11.38
N ASP A 76 -15.31 -1.59 -11.54
CA ASP A 76 -15.66 -2.53 -10.47
C ASP A 76 -14.74 -2.33 -9.24
N GLN A 77 -13.43 -2.20 -9.46
CA GLN A 77 -12.46 -1.97 -8.39
C GLN A 77 -12.60 -0.58 -7.74
N LEU A 78 -12.97 0.45 -8.52
CA LEU A 78 -13.24 1.79 -8.02
C LEU A 78 -14.50 1.80 -7.15
N PHE A 79 -15.56 1.14 -7.59
CA PHE A 79 -16.80 0.99 -6.82
C PHE A 79 -16.53 0.28 -5.49
N ASP A 80 -15.83 -0.85 -5.52
CA ASP A 80 -15.40 -1.57 -4.32
C ASP A 80 -14.59 -0.67 -3.36
N LEU A 81 -13.70 0.17 -3.89
CA LEU A 81 -12.91 1.09 -3.08
C LEU A 81 -13.79 2.17 -2.43
N GLN A 82 -14.73 2.73 -3.19
CA GLN A 82 -15.69 3.72 -2.69
C GLN A 82 -16.52 3.12 -1.54
N GLU A 83 -17.10 1.93 -1.72
CA GLU A 83 -17.87 1.26 -0.67
C GLU A 83 -17.04 1.05 0.60
N VAL A 84 -15.81 0.55 0.48
CA VAL A 84 -14.92 0.31 1.63
C VAL A 84 -14.57 1.60 2.37
N VAL A 85 -14.37 2.70 1.65
CA VAL A 85 -14.06 4.01 2.25
C VAL A 85 -15.31 4.64 2.87
N GLU A 86 -16.48 4.53 2.24
CA GLU A 86 -17.74 5.03 2.77
C GLU A 86 -18.17 4.29 4.04
N GLU A 87 -18.01 2.96 4.08
CA GLU A 87 -18.35 2.15 5.24
C GLU A 87 -17.40 2.41 6.43
N CYS A 88 -16.09 2.41 6.18
CA CYS A 88 -15.09 2.57 7.23
C CYS A 88 -13.79 3.18 6.69
N PRO A 89 -13.68 4.52 6.66
CA PRO A 89 -12.55 5.23 6.06
C PRO A 89 -11.28 5.21 6.93
N SER A 90 -11.28 4.54 8.08
CA SER A 90 -10.16 4.52 9.03
C SER A 90 -10.23 3.25 9.90
N ARG A 91 -9.95 3.32 11.21
CA ARG A 91 -10.12 2.23 12.19
C ARG A 91 -9.34 0.95 11.86
N LYS A 92 -8.14 1.10 11.30
CA LYS A 92 -7.29 -0.02 10.83
C LYS A 92 -7.94 -0.84 9.73
N ASN A 93 -8.81 -0.25 8.92
CA ASN A 93 -9.41 -0.93 7.79
C ASN A 93 -8.36 -1.26 6.72
N VAL A 94 -7.73 -2.43 6.83
CA VAL A 94 -6.71 -2.90 5.89
C VAL A 94 -7.28 -3.12 4.49
N ALA A 95 -8.61 -3.26 4.36
CA ALA A 95 -9.24 -3.37 3.04
C ALA A 95 -8.97 -2.13 2.18
N ILE A 96 -8.87 -0.92 2.76
CA ILE A 96 -8.49 0.29 2.03
C ILE A 96 -7.12 0.08 1.35
N PHE A 97 -6.11 -0.38 2.10
CA PHE A 97 -4.78 -0.64 1.53
C PHE A 97 -4.86 -1.64 0.38
N THR A 98 -5.52 -2.78 0.59
CA THR A 98 -5.62 -3.82 -0.44
C THR A 98 -6.33 -3.32 -1.69
N LYS A 99 -7.47 -2.62 -1.55
CA LYS A 99 -8.25 -2.09 -2.68
C LYS A 99 -7.49 -1.00 -3.43
N VAL A 100 -6.83 -0.09 -2.72
CA VAL A 100 -5.98 0.95 -3.32
C VAL A 100 -4.86 0.30 -4.12
N MET A 101 -4.09 -0.61 -3.54
CA MET A 101 -2.96 -1.22 -4.25
C MET A 101 -3.39 -2.00 -5.50
N THR A 102 -4.50 -2.74 -5.42
CA THR A 102 -5.07 -3.44 -6.56
C THR A 102 -5.48 -2.47 -7.67
N LEU A 103 -6.28 -1.43 -7.35
CA LEU A 103 -6.73 -0.47 -8.34
C LEU A 103 -5.58 0.32 -8.97
N MET A 104 -4.63 0.79 -8.15
CA MET A 104 -3.44 1.51 -8.63
C MET A 104 -2.61 0.66 -9.61
N SER A 105 -2.51 -0.64 -9.36
CA SER A 105 -1.85 -1.58 -10.28
C SER A 105 -2.60 -1.68 -11.62
N THR A 106 -3.94 -1.77 -11.59
CA THR A 106 -4.78 -1.88 -12.80
C THR A 106 -4.71 -0.61 -13.66
N ILE A 107 -4.65 0.57 -13.04
CA ILE A 107 -4.53 1.86 -13.76
C ILE A 107 -3.07 2.26 -14.05
N HIS A 108 -2.11 1.36 -13.83
CA HIS A 108 -0.68 1.58 -14.05
C HIS A 108 -0.09 2.78 -13.29
N SER A 109 -0.61 3.06 -12.10
CA SER A 109 -0.11 4.10 -11.21
C SER A 109 1.17 3.66 -10.49
N THR A 110 1.91 4.63 -9.95
CA THR A 110 3.09 4.39 -9.10
C THR A 110 2.73 4.63 -7.63
N CYS A 111 2.88 3.60 -6.81
CA CYS A 111 2.62 3.68 -5.38
C CYS A 111 3.91 3.93 -4.58
N ILE A 112 3.84 4.87 -3.63
CA ILE A 112 4.90 5.12 -2.65
C ILE A 112 4.39 4.69 -1.28
N LEU A 113 5.05 3.69 -0.69
CA LEU A 113 4.71 3.19 0.64
C LEU A 113 5.77 3.64 1.63
N ALA A 114 5.36 4.40 2.65
CA ALA A 114 6.25 4.89 3.68
C ALA A 114 5.55 4.99 5.04
N CYS A 115 6.32 4.80 6.11
CA CYS A 115 5.92 5.14 7.46
C CYS A 115 6.92 6.15 8.02
N LYS A 116 6.72 6.61 9.26
CA LYS A 116 7.58 7.59 9.94
C LYS A 116 9.08 7.35 9.77
N SER A 117 9.57 6.11 9.94
CA SER A 117 11.01 5.78 9.86
C SER A 117 11.42 5.04 8.59
N GLY A 118 10.49 4.77 7.66
CA GLY A 118 10.78 4.08 6.40
C GLY A 118 11.26 2.62 6.52
N LYS A 119 11.26 2.07 7.75
CA LYS A 119 11.90 0.78 8.09
C LYS A 119 10.86 -0.31 8.34
N ASP A 120 10.34 -0.44 9.55
CA ASP A 120 9.61 -1.65 9.99
C ASP A 120 8.23 -1.77 9.31
N ARG A 121 7.31 -0.84 9.62
CA ARG A 121 5.97 -0.83 9.03
C ARG A 121 5.98 -0.64 7.52
N THR A 122 6.93 0.15 7.00
CA THR A 122 7.16 0.27 5.55
C THR A 122 7.50 -1.07 4.93
N SER A 123 8.39 -1.84 5.56
CA SER A 123 8.73 -3.17 5.06
C SER A 123 7.53 -4.12 5.10
N MET A 124 6.68 -4.04 6.13
CA MET A 124 5.47 -4.85 6.19
C MET A 124 4.52 -4.53 5.03
N ALA A 125 4.28 -3.26 4.74
CA ALA A 125 3.45 -2.81 3.62
C ALA A 125 4.05 -3.19 2.25
N VAL A 126 5.33 -2.89 2.03
CA VAL A 126 6.03 -3.17 0.76
C VAL A 126 6.04 -4.66 0.45
N THR A 127 6.40 -5.50 1.42
CA THR A 127 6.44 -6.95 1.20
C THR A 127 5.05 -7.57 1.02
N LEU A 128 4.02 -6.98 1.64
CA LEU A 128 2.63 -7.40 1.40
C LEU A 128 2.19 -7.11 -0.04
N GLU A 129 2.58 -5.95 -0.56
CA GLU A 129 2.34 -5.60 -1.96
C GLU A 129 3.13 -6.49 -2.94
N GLU A 130 4.43 -6.72 -2.66
CA GLU A 130 5.26 -7.62 -3.45
C GLU A 130 4.64 -9.03 -3.50
N ALA A 131 4.15 -9.53 -2.36
CA ALA A 131 3.50 -10.83 -2.28
C ALA A 131 2.16 -10.87 -3.04
N ARG A 132 1.36 -9.80 -3.01
CA ARG A 132 0.14 -9.66 -3.83
C ARG A 132 0.49 -9.75 -5.32
N PHE A 133 1.49 -8.99 -5.76
CA PHE A 133 1.92 -8.97 -7.14
C PHE A 133 2.42 -10.35 -7.61
N ILE A 134 3.24 -11.02 -6.80
CA ILE A 134 3.71 -12.39 -7.07
C ILE A 134 2.52 -13.36 -7.16
N LYS A 135 1.52 -13.23 -6.28
CA LYS A 135 0.34 -14.10 -6.33
C LYS A 135 -0.43 -13.96 -7.63
N GLU A 136 -0.62 -12.73 -8.10
CA GLU A 136 -1.35 -12.45 -9.34
C GLU A 136 -0.61 -12.93 -10.58
N HIS A 137 0.73 -12.93 -10.57
CA HIS A 137 1.54 -13.18 -11.78
C HIS A 137 2.28 -14.52 -11.79
N CYS A 138 2.41 -15.22 -10.66
CA CYS A 138 3.28 -16.40 -10.53
C CYS A 138 2.54 -17.67 -10.08
N CYS A 139 1.24 -17.81 -10.36
CA CYS A 139 0.45 -19.01 -10.07
C CYS A 139 0.60 -19.52 -8.62
N ILE A 140 0.58 -18.60 -7.65
CA ILE A 140 0.63 -18.95 -6.22
C ILE A 140 -0.80 -19.16 -5.70
N PHE A 141 -1.07 -20.31 -5.09
CA PHE A 141 -2.42 -20.69 -4.65
C PHE A 141 -2.48 -20.98 -3.15
N GLY A 142 -3.63 -20.67 -2.54
CA GLY A 142 -3.93 -20.99 -1.14
C GLY A 142 -2.89 -20.47 -0.15
N ASP A 143 -2.45 -21.34 0.76
CA ASP A 143 -1.56 -21.02 1.88
C ASP A 143 -0.13 -20.61 1.47
N GLN A 144 0.22 -20.75 0.19
CA GLN A 144 1.54 -20.40 -0.32
C GLN A 144 1.83 -18.89 -0.20
N LEU A 145 0.82 -18.03 -0.20
CA LEU A 145 1.01 -16.58 -0.05
C LEU A 145 1.69 -16.23 1.28
N THR A 146 1.29 -16.87 2.37
CA THR A 146 1.90 -16.64 3.69
C THR A 146 3.37 -17.05 3.69
N GLN A 147 3.72 -18.15 3.01
CA GLN A 147 5.10 -18.61 2.89
C GLN A 147 5.96 -17.66 2.05
N VAL A 148 5.39 -17.14 0.94
CA VAL A 148 6.05 -16.12 0.12
C VAL A 148 6.31 -14.86 0.96
N LEU A 149 5.29 -14.37 1.67
CA LEU A 149 5.40 -13.18 2.51
C LEU A 149 6.45 -13.35 3.61
N ASP A 150 6.45 -14.50 4.29
CA ASP A 150 7.44 -14.83 5.33
C ASP A 150 8.86 -14.88 4.77
N ASN A 151 9.04 -15.48 3.58
CA ASN A 151 10.34 -15.58 2.94
C ASN A 151 10.87 -14.21 2.50
N ILE A 152 10.03 -13.35 1.91
CA ILE A 152 10.45 -12.01 1.48
C ILE A 152 10.79 -11.14 2.71
N ARG A 153 10.04 -11.25 3.81
CA ARG A 153 10.34 -10.52 5.06
C ARG A 153 11.59 -11.01 5.77
N ARG A 154 11.86 -12.32 5.73
CA ARG A 154 13.02 -12.91 6.41
C ARG A 154 14.31 -12.80 5.60
N ASN A 155 14.23 -13.09 4.30
CA ASN A 155 15.38 -13.29 3.44
C ASN A 155 15.46 -12.26 2.30
N GLY A 156 14.45 -11.41 2.16
CA GLY A 156 14.43 -10.34 1.15
C GLY A 156 15.19 -9.10 1.58
N VAL A 157 15.17 -8.10 0.70
CA VAL A 157 16.03 -6.91 0.80
C VAL A 157 15.61 -5.92 1.89
N ARG A 158 14.36 -6.00 2.36
CA ARG A 158 13.80 -5.00 3.29
C ARG A 158 14.43 -5.05 4.68
N LEU A 159 14.96 -6.20 5.11
CA LEU A 159 15.66 -6.34 6.38
C LEU A 159 17.02 -5.60 6.39
N GLU A 160 17.60 -5.37 5.20
CA GLU A 160 18.83 -4.56 5.06
C GLU A 160 18.60 -3.08 5.38
N ASN A 161 17.37 -2.58 5.25
CA ASN A 161 17.04 -1.22 5.68
C ASN A 161 17.20 -1.11 7.21
N CYS A 162 16.84 -2.15 7.95
CA CYS A 162 17.09 -2.23 9.39
C CYS A 162 18.60 -2.21 9.65
N ARG A 163 19.37 -3.06 8.96
CA ARG A 163 20.83 -3.12 9.14
C ARG A 163 21.51 -1.78 8.88
N LYS A 164 21.13 -1.09 7.81
CA LYS A 164 21.70 0.21 7.43
C LYS A 164 21.32 1.32 8.41
N ASN A 165 20.11 1.30 8.95
CA ASN A 165 19.62 2.35 9.85
C ASN A 165 20.06 2.17 11.31
N ILE A 166 20.12 0.92 11.81
CA ILE A 166 20.30 0.62 13.23
C ILE A 166 21.39 -0.43 13.50
N GLY A 167 22.17 -0.80 12.49
CA GLY A 167 23.29 -1.74 12.60
C GLY A 167 22.91 -3.21 12.73
N LYS A 168 21.62 -3.55 12.73
CA LYS A 168 21.12 -4.93 12.91
C LYS A 168 20.04 -5.28 11.89
N SER A 169 20.13 -6.46 11.30
CA SER A 169 19.12 -7.03 10.39
C SER A 169 17.94 -7.62 11.17
N VAL A 170 17.23 -6.80 11.94
CA VAL A 170 16.02 -7.19 12.69
C VAL A 170 15.02 -6.04 12.71
N TYR A 171 13.73 -6.35 12.66
CA TYR A 171 12.67 -5.37 12.83
C TYR A 171 12.54 -4.92 14.29
N SER A 172 12.25 -3.64 14.52
CA SER A 172 12.00 -3.07 15.85
C SER A 172 10.52 -3.18 16.20
N PHE A 173 10.13 -4.32 16.76
CA PHE A 173 8.79 -4.54 17.32
C PHE A 173 8.86 -5.21 18.68
N SER A 174 8.15 -4.64 19.66
CA SER A 174 7.89 -5.30 20.95
C SER A 174 6.74 -6.31 20.83
N PRO A 175 6.69 -7.36 21.68
CA PRO A 175 5.53 -8.27 21.74
C PRO A 175 4.22 -7.53 21.98
N PHE A 176 4.24 -6.46 22.79
CA PHE A 176 3.09 -5.57 22.97
C PHE A 176 2.67 -4.90 21.65
N GLN A 177 3.60 -4.31 20.90
CA GLN A 177 3.29 -3.67 19.63
C GLN A 177 2.70 -4.64 18.60
N LEU A 178 3.20 -5.88 18.55
CA LEU A 178 2.70 -6.92 17.64
C LEU A 178 1.23 -7.25 17.87
N HIS A 179 0.75 -7.19 19.12
CA HIS A 179 -0.65 -7.45 19.45
C HIS A 179 -1.62 -6.46 18.76
N PHE A 180 -1.15 -5.26 18.42
CA PHE A 180 -1.98 -4.25 17.76
C PHE A 180 -1.87 -4.25 16.24
N LEU A 181 -0.95 -5.03 15.65
CA LEU A 181 -0.80 -5.09 14.21
C LEU A 181 -1.87 -6.01 13.60
N PRO A 182 -2.40 -5.65 12.42
CA PRO A 182 -3.14 -6.61 11.60
C PRO A 182 -2.27 -7.83 11.28
N LYS A 183 -2.89 -9.01 11.18
CA LYS A 183 -2.19 -10.29 10.94
C LYS A 183 -1.21 -10.22 9.77
N ASP A 184 -1.65 -9.64 8.65
CA ASP A 184 -0.84 -9.54 7.43
C ASP A 184 0.33 -8.56 7.55
N PHE A 185 0.34 -7.71 8.57
CA PHE A 185 1.41 -6.75 8.88
C PHE A 185 2.38 -7.26 9.97
N CYS A 186 2.21 -8.49 10.46
CA CYS A 186 3.13 -9.06 11.44
C CYS A 186 4.42 -9.57 10.78
N PRO A 187 5.60 -9.25 11.33
CA PRO A 187 6.85 -9.86 10.90
C PRO A 187 6.93 -11.35 11.29
N PRO A 188 7.68 -12.18 10.56
CA PRO A 188 7.85 -13.59 10.90
C PRO A 188 8.58 -13.77 12.25
N SER A 189 8.25 -14.83 12.98
CA SER A 189 8.94 -15.19 14.23
C SER A 189 10.47 -15.24 14.07
N GLY A 190 11.20 -14.65 15.02
CA GLY A 190 12.65 -14.59 15.00
C GLY A 190 13.25 -13.52 14.07
N THR A 191 12.43 -12.66 13.45
CA THR A 191 12.92 -11.53 12.62
C THR A 191 12.78 -10.16 13.31
N TYR A 192 12.25 -10.10 14.54
CA TYR A 192 12.00 -8.87 15.27
C TYR A 192 12.57 -8.91 16.70
N SER A 193 12.83 -7.73 17.27
CA SER A 193 13.36 -7.57 18.63
C SER A 193 12.85 -6.29 19.31
N HIS A 194 12.68 -6.35 20.63
CA HIS A 194 12.24 -5.22 21.46
C HIS A 194 13.39 -4.22 21.76
N ASN A 195 14.65 -4.66 21.73
CA ASN A 195 15.79 -3.88 22.24
C ASN A 195 16.57 -3.18 21.12
N VAL A 196 15.86 -2.62 20.14
CA VAL A 196 16.49 -1.98 18.98
C VAL A 196 15.75 -0.69 18.64
N ALA A 197 16.50 0.36 18.34
CA ALA A 197 15.95 1.68 18.04
C ALA A 197 14.94 1.62 16.87
N SER A 198 13.79 2.30 17.05
CA SER A 198 12.73 2.40 16.05
C SER A 198 13.03 3.48 15.01
#